data_AF-A0A5C8G074-F1
#
_entry.id   AF-A0A5C8G074-F1
#
_cell.length_a   1.000
_cell.length_b   1.000
_cell.length_c   1.000
_cell.angle_alpha   90.00
_cell.angle_beta   90.00
_cell.angle_gamma   90.00
#
_symmetry.space_group_name_H-M   'P 1'
#
loop_
_entity.id
_entity.type
_entity.pdbx_description
1 polymer ?
#
loop_
_entity_poly.entity_id
_entity_poly.type
_entity_poly.pdbx_seq_one_letter_code
_entity_poly.pdbx_strand_id
1 'polypeptide(L)'
;MLFSVSCSNEGTTGGGDTGDNYNYNYFSVSEDWNNSKDITVISQTSSSSVYSAGTVGFSVYGATDYTISIESVTMGSGGSLTLDVSDFIYSQSTKDLRLSSSGLTKFQNASSGLTEKQKYQYTITFKIATSSESKNVDVNVNLIKAKVITKAEVEAMMKKITTDKGLMGSSSAGVVSINGGGNYANFDFSSFTIGSGTPNFRSTVVSSTDIAGKSYSAANSSATIGGLSTSGIQKIADYRTLFGYSSIDWSIQVISGKKCTFYFIFKVPSGCALESSIQHIATTGLTIELTLVNGSWTK
;
A
#
# COMPACT_ATOMS: atom_id res chain seq x y z
N MET A 1 -32.54 25.92 -22.66
CA MET A 1 -31.20 26.13 -22.05
C MET A 1 -30.45 24.83 -22.17
N LEU A 2 -29.46 24.77 -23.07
CA LEU A 2 -28.53 23.66 -23.20
C LEU A 2 -27.18 24.19 -22.68
N PHE A 3 -26.62 23.54 -21.67
CA PHE A 3 -25.27 23.83 -21.19
C PHE A 3 -24.28 22.98 -22.00
N SER A 4 -23.39 23.63 -22.75
CA SER A 4 -22.17 23.01 -23.25
C SER A 4 -21.11 23.06 -22.15
N VAL A 5 -20.68 21.89 -21.69
CA VAL A 5 -19.50 21.74 -20.83
C VAL A 5 -18.27 21.87 -21.73
N SER A 6 -17.51 22.94 -21.56
CA SER A 6 -16.18 23.10 -22.16
C SER A 6 -15.20 22.23 -21.37
N CYS A 7 -14.67 21.18 -22.01
CA CYS A 7 -13.49 20.48 -21.51
C CYS A 7 -12.27 21.37 -21.78
N SER A 8 -11.78 22.06 -20.75
CA SER A 8 -10.46 22.68 -20.81
C SER A 8 -9.39 21.59 -20.72
N ASN A 9 -8.88 21.17 -21.88
CA ASN A 9 -7.54 20.61 -21.97
C ASN A 9 -6.57 21.76 -21.66
N GLU A 10 -6.14 21.87 -20.40
CA GLU A 10 -4.97 22.69 -20.08
C GLU A 10 -3.74 21.98 -20.66
N GLY A 11 -3.10 22.69 -21.59
CA GLY A 11 -2.09 22.16 -22.50
C GLY A 11 -0.85 21.64 -21.77
N THR A 12 -0.48 20.42 -22.12
CA THR A 12 0.91 19.95 -22.04
C THR A 12 1.71 20.67 -23.13
N THR A 13 2.40 21.76 -22.81
CA THR A 13 3.45 22.29 -23.69
C THR A 13 4.71 21.45 -23.51
N GLY A 14 5.01 20.66 -24.54
CA GLY A 14 6.26 19.90 -24.67
C GLY A 14 6.14 18.85 -25.76
N GLY A 15 6.30 19.29 -27.01
CA GLY A 15 6.09 18.48 -28.22
C GLY A 15 6.93 17.21 -28.27
N GLY A 16 6.30 16.13 -28.74
CA GLY A 16 7.01 15.00 -29.30
C GLY A 16 7.59 15.41 -30.64
N ASP A 17 8.91 15.48 -30.71
CA ASP A 17 9.65 15.56 -31.96
C ASP A 17 10.23 14.17 -32.25
N THR A 18 9.47 13.37 -33.01
CA THR A 18 9.95 12.12 -33.58
C THR A 18 10.68 12.42 -34.87
N GLY A 19 12.00 12.38 -34.79
CA GLY A 19 12.87 12.09 -35.93
C GLY A 19 13.57 13.30 -36.49
N ASP A 20 14.74 13.61 -35.91
CA ASP A 20 15.90 14.00 -36.68
C ASP A 20 17.19 13.62 -35.96
N ASN A 21 18.10 13.03 -36.72
CA ASN A 21 19.41 12.55 -36.32
C ASN A 21 20.36 13.74 -36.09
N TYR A 22 20.39 14.29 -34.87
CA TYR A 22 21.33 15.35 -34.50
C TYR A 22 22.20 14.95 -33.30
N ASN A 23 23.50 14.94 -33.57
CA ASN A 23 24.61 14.86 -32.64
C ASN A 23 24.52 15.99 -31.58
N TYR A 24 24.03 15.71 -30.37
CA TYR A 24 23.95 16.72 -29.29
C TYR A 24 24.78 16.31 -28.07
N ASN A 25 25.99 16.85 -27.99
CA ASN A 25 26.80 16.99 -26.77
C ASN A 25 26.19 18.05 -25.81
N TYR A 26 24.86 18.14 -25.69
CA TYR A 26 24.22 19.16 -24.86
C TYR A 26 23.79 18.57 -23.52
N PHE A 27 24.27 19.15 -22.43
CA PHE A 27 23.84 18.78 -21.08
C PHE A 27 22.33 18.97 -20.97
N SER A 28 21.60 17.88 -20.78
CA SER A 28 20.14 17.91 -20.68
C SER A 28 19.66 17.01 -19.55
N VAL A 29 18.56 17.43 -18.93
CA VAL A 29 18.00 16.80 -17.74
C VAL A 29 16.49 16.74 -17.92
N SER A 30 15.90 15.59 -17.63
CA SER A 30 14.45 15.39 -17.59
C SER A 30 14.06 14.60 -16.35
N GLU A 31 12.90 14.88 -15.78
CA GLU A 31 12.32 14.06 -14.71
C GLU A 31 12.05 12.63 -15.21
N ASP A 32 12.34 11.62 -14.41
CA ASP A 32 11.99 10.23 -14.72
C ASP A 32 10.46 10.01 -14.66
N TRP A 33 9.95 9.20 -15.58
CA TRP A 33 8.51 8.93 -15.73
C TRP A 33 7.87 8.18 -14.54
N ASN A 34 8.64 7.42 -13.76
CA ASN A 34 8.16 6.56 -12.68
C ASN A 34 8.28 7.17 -11.28
N ASN A 35 8.34 8.50 -11.18
CA ASN A 35 8.48 9.15 -9.90
C ASN A 35 7.22 8.97 -9.02
N SER A 36 7.46 8.67 -7.74
CA SER A 36 6.44 8.72 -6.69
C SER A 36 6.53 10.05 -5.98
N LYS A 37 5.52 10.90 -6.17
CA LYS A 37 5.53 12.29 -5.68
C LYS A 37 4.91 12.44 -4.30
N ASP A 38 4.44 11.37 -3.68
CA ASP A 38 3.75 11.39 -2.39
C ASP A 38 4.69 10.96 -1.24
N ILE A 39 4.86 11.82 -0.25
CA ILE A 39 5.54 11.52 1.03
C ILE A 39 4.44 11.36 2.09
N THR A 40 4.27 10.14 2.59
CA THR A 40 3.25 9.84 3.62
C THR A 40 3.90 9.79 5.00
N VAL A 41 3.43 10.63 5.92
CA VAL A 41 4.00 10.81 7.26
C VAL A 41 2.97 10.45 8.31
N ILE A 42 3.38 9.65 9.30
CA ILE A 42 2.51 9.31 10.42
C ILE A 42 2.67 10.40 11.48
N SER A 43 1.55 10.97 11.90
CA SER A 43 1.51 11.86 13.04
C SER A 43 1.63 11.03 14.33
N GLN A 44 2.74 11.13 15.04
CA GLN A 44 3.00 10.45 16.31
C GLN A 44 3.81 11.37 17.22
N THR A 45 3.77 11.10 18.53
CA THR A 45 4.60 11.82 19.51
C THR A 45 6.10 11.56 19.36
N SER A 46 6.50 10.61 18.50
CA SER A 46 7.89 10.30 18.17
C SER A 46 8.36 11.03 16.91
N SER A 47 9.57 11.60 16.96
CA SER A 47 10.21 12.39 15.89
C SER A 47 10.67 11.62 14.65
N SER A 48 10.27 10.35 14.47
CA SER A 48 10.93 9.41 13.53
C SER A 48 10.03 8.73 12.49
N SER A 49 8.83 9.24 12.20
CA SER A 49 7.84 8.45 11.45
C SER A 49 7.52 8.97 10.03
N VAL A 50 8.34 8.59 9.05
CA VAL A 50 7.94 8.56 7.63
C VAL A 50 7.42 7.15 7.30
N TYR A 51 6.21 7.05 6.77
CA TYR A 51 5.64 5.78 6.34
C TYR A 51 6.07 5.40 4.93
N SER A 52 6.03 6.37 4.02
CA SER A 52 6.54 6.21 2.66
C SER A 52 7.27 7.48 2.23
N ALA A 53 8.46 7.30 1.65
CA ALA A 53 9.18 8.36 0.97
C ALA A 53 8.63 8.56 -0.46
N GLY A 54 8.87 9.74 -1.02
CA GLY A 54 8.78 9.94 -2.45
C GLY A 54 10.00 9.36 -3.14
N THR A 55 9.88 9.09 -4.44
CA THR A 55 10.98 8.67 -5.31
C THR A 55 11.04 9.65 -6.46
N VAL A 56 12.11 10.45 -6.52
CA VAL A 56 12.31 11.50 -7.53
C VAL A 56 13.63 11.26 -8.27
N GLY A 57 13.52 10.71 -9.47
CA GLY A 57 14.62 10.45 -10.38
C GLY A 57 14.69 11.45 -11.53
N PHE A 58 15.88 11.54 -12.11
CA PHE A 58 16.16 12.34 -13.28
C PHE A 58 17.03 11.54 -14.26
N SER A 59 16.74 11.70 -15.55
CA SER A 59 17.57 11.24 -16.64
C SER A 59 18.47 12.39 -17.10
N VAL A 60 19.78 12.16 -17.09
CA VAL A 60 20.80 13.16 -17.44
C VAL A 60 21.55 12.68 -18.68
N TYR A 61 21.60 13.51 -19.71
CA TYR A 61 22.35 13.25 -20.95
C TYR A 61 23.45 14.29 -21.13
N GLY A 62 24.55 13.89 -21.75
CA GLY A 62 25.72 14.74 -21.97
C GLY A 62 26.66 14.85 -20.76
N ALA A 63 26.41 14.13 -19.67
CA ALA A 63 27.29 14.04 -18.51
C ALA A 63 27.17 12.68 -17.81
N THR A 64 28.30 12.12 -17.39
CA THR A 64 28.35 10.92 -16.52
C THR A 64 28.52 11.28 -15.05
N ASP A 65 29.20 12.39 -14.77
CA ASP A 65 29.44 12.90 -13.41
C ASP A 65 28.60 14.14 -13.16
N TYR A 66 27.66 14.03 -12.22
CA TYR A 66 26.80 15.12 -11.81
C TYR A 66 26.32 14.95 -10.37
N THR A 67 25.95 16.06 -9.74
CA THR A 67 25.34 16.10 -8.42
C THR A 67 23.91 16.61 -8.51
N ILE A 68 23.04 16.10 -7.66
CA ILE A 68 21.67 16.58 -7.49
C ILE A 68 21.51 17.13 -6.07
N SER A 69 21.02 18.36 -5.96
CA SER A 69 20.69 19.01 -4.69
C SER A 69 19.32 19.69 -4.76
N ILE A 70 18.72 19.94 -3.60
CA ILE A 70 17.52 20.76 -3.50
C ILE A 70 17.97 22.23 -3.43
N GLU A 71 17.53 23.05 -4.38
CA GLU A 71 17.85 24.47 -4.47
C GLU A 71 16.82 25.33 -3.72
N SER A 72 15.53 25.00 -3.87
CA SER A 72 14.46 25.73 -3.21
C SER A 72 13.24 24.85 -2.98
N VAL A 73 12.44 25.27 -1.99
CA VAL A 73 11.14 24.66 -1.67
C VAL A 73 10.13 25.80 -1.61
N THR A 74 9.09 25.71 -2.43
CA THR A 74 8.00 26.67 -2.45
C THR A 74 6.71 25.95 -2.08
N MET A 75 5.96 26.52 -1.14
CA MET A 75 4.64 26.01 -0.78
C MET A 75 3.68 26.18 -1.95
N GLY A 76 3.01 25.10 -2.34
CA GLY A 76 1.96 25.09 -3.35
C GLY A 76 0.57 25.20 -2.74
N SER A 77 -0.41 24.59 -3.42
CA SER A 77 -1.80 24.60 -2.98
C SER A 77 -2.03 23.79 -1.69
N GLY A 78 -2.97 24.27 -0.86
CA GLY A 78 -3.43 23.59 0.35
C GLY A 78 -2.50 23.66 1.57
N GLY A 79 -1.33 24.29 1.45
CA GLY A 79 -0.33 24.35 2.53
C GLY A 79 -0.66 25.35 3.65
N SER A 80 -0.51 24.90 4.91
CA SER A 80 -0.39 25.76 6.10
C SER A 80 0.94 25.56 6.83
N LEU A 81 1.76 24.61 6.36
CA LEU A 81 3.03 24.20 6.96
C LEU A 81 4.19 24.71 6.09
N THR A 82 4.91 25.72 6.57
CA THR A 82 6.08 26.24 5.86
C THR A 82 7.27 25.32 6.04
N LEU A 83 7.72 24.74 4.93
CA LEU A 83 8.95 23.95 4.85
C LEU A 83 9.96 24.63 3.94
N ASP A 84 11.23 24.46 4.25
CA ASP A 84 12.37 24.98 3.50
C ASP A 84 13.28 23.83 3.04
N VAL A 85 14.37 24.18 2.36
CA VAL A 85 15.34 23.21 1.81
C VAL A 85 15.87 22.24 2.87
N SER A 86 16.11 22.72 4.10
CA SER A 86 16.69 21.90 5.19
C SER A 86 15.71 20.88 5.77
N ASP A 87 14.42 21.04 5.48
CA ASP A 87 13.37 20.13 5.93
C ASP A 87 13.24 18.87 5.07
N PHE A 88 14.01 18.77 3.99
CA PHE A 88 14.02 17.63 3.10
C PHE A 88 15.40 17.00 3.02
N ILE A 89 15.43 15.69 2.80
CA ILE A 89 16.62 14.93 2.48
C ILE A 89 16.36 14.24 1.15
N TYR A 90 17.30 14.42 0.22
CA TYR A 90 17.35 13.71 -1.05
C TYR A 90 18.57 12.80 -1.13
N SER A 91 18.37 11.58 -1.61
CA SER A 91 19.43 10.61 -1.87
C SER A 91 19.52 10.35 -3.37
N GLN A 92 20.57 10.82 -4.03
CA GLN A 92 20.75 10.64 -5.48
C GLN A 92 20.85 9.15 -5.88
N SER A 93 21.47 8.31 -5.06
CA SER A 93 21.67 6.89 -5.37
C SER A 93 20.39 6.07 -5.28
N THR A 94 19.51 6.39 -4.34
CA THR A 94 18.22 5.68 -4.16
C THR A 94 17.04 6.42 -4.75
N LYS A 95 17.24 7.69 -5.16
CA LYS A 95 16.21 8.64 -5.59
C LYS A 95 15.20 8.97 -4.50
N ASP A 96 15.47 8.61 -3.25
CA ASP A 96 14.54 8.83 -2.15
C ASP A 96 14.48 10.31 -1.77
N LEU A 97 13.27 10.83 -1.68
CA LEU A 97 12.96 12.14 -1.13
C LEU A 97 12.07 11.96 0.11
N ARG A 98 12.51 12.49 1.24
CA ARG A 98 11.78 12.42 2.51
C ARG A 98 11.99 13.67 3.35
N LEU A 99 11.17 13.84 4.39
CA LEU A 99 11.44 14.86 5.38
C LEU A 99 12.72 14.53 6.16
N SER A 100 13.49 15.57 6.47
CA SER A 100 14.57 15.54 7.45
C SER A 100 14.01 15.46 8.87
N SER A 101 14.88 15.37 9.87
CA SER A 101 14.45 15.47 11.27
C SER A 101 13.81 16.83 11.58
N SER A 102 14.31 17.94 11.02
CA SER A 102 13.68 19.26 11.23
C SER A 102 12.32 19.33 10.56
N GLY A 103 12.19 18.81 9.34
CA GLY A 103 10.93 18.75 8.60
C GLY A 103 9.90 17.89 9.34
N LEU A 104 10.32 16.75 9.88
CA LEU A 104 9.46 15.91 10.71
C LEU A 104 8.99 16.65 11.96
N THR A 105 9.88 17.35 12.68
CA THR A 105 9.48 18.15 13.85
C THR A 105 8.47 19.23 13.47
N LYS A 106 8.68 19.98 12.38
CA LYS A 106 7.73 20.98 11.90
C LYS A 106 6.38 20.34 11.56
N PHE A 107 6.39 19.20 10.87
CA PHE A 107 5.19 18.45 10.57
C PHE A 107 4.43 18.00 11.82
N GLN A 108 5.13 17.41 12.81
CA GLN A 108 4.49 16.95 14.04
C GLN A 108 3.85 18.11 14.82
N ASN A 109 4.52 19.26 14.87
CA ASN A 109 4.00 20.45 15.55
C ASN A 109 2.74 21.01 14.87
N ALA A 110 2.66 20.93 13.53
CA ALA A 110 1.49 21.37 12.77
C ALA A 110 0.39 20.30 12.62
N SER A 111 0.67 19.06 13.03
CA SER A 111 -0.13 17.88 12.66
C SER A 111 -1.59 17.94 13.10
N SER A 112 -1.90 18.65 14.18
CA SER A 112 -3.27 18.85 14.68
C SER A 112 -4.13 19.69 13.72
N GLY A 113 -3.53 20.60 12.96
CA GLY A 113 -4.19 21.40 11.93
C GLY A 113 -4.20 20.74 10.54
N LEU A 114 -3.55 19.58 10.39
CA LEU A 114 -3.52 18.83 9.13
C LEU A 114 -4.63 17.78 9.08
N THR A 115 -5.29 17.69 7.93
CA THR A 115 -6.33 16.73 7.60
C THR A 115 -5.70 15.44 7.09
N GLU A 116 -6.16 14.29 7.58
CA GLU A 116 -5.69 13.00 7.10
C GLU A 116 -6.00 12.81 5.61
N LYS A 117 -5.08 12.15 4.88
CA LYS A 117 -5.16 11.87 3.44
C LYS A 117 -5.19 13.11 2.52
N GLN A 118 -5.25 14.33 3.07
CA GLN A 118 -5.11 15.55 2.30
C GLN A 118 -3.69 15.67 1.76
N LYS A 119 -3.59 16.03 0.48
CA LYS A 119 -2.31 16.36 -0.17
C LYS A 119 -1.97 17.82 0.08
N TYR A 120 -0.82 18.05 0.69
CA TYR A 120 -0.21 19.37 0.88
C TYR A 120 0.92 19.50 -0.13
N GLN A 121 0.72 20.30 -1.18
CA GLN A 121 1.66 20.33 -2.30
C GLN A 121 2.82 21.29 -2.04
N TYR A 122 4.01 20.90 -2.46
CA TYR A 122 5.22 21.72 -2.48
C TYR A 122 5.87 21.59 -3.86
N THR A 123 6.36 22.69 -4.40
CA THR A 123 7.26 22.68 -5.56
C THR A 123 8.68 22.67 -5.05
N ILE A 124 9.41 21.59 -5.32
CA ILE A 124 10.82 21.46 -4.99
C ILE A 124 11.64 21.65 -6.26
N THR A 125 12.49 22.66 -6.26
CA THR A 125 13.44 22.91 -7.33
C THR A 125 14.69 22.09 -7.07
N PHE A 126 14.96 21.11 -7.94
CA PHE A 126 16.20 20.36 -7.91
C PHE A 126 17.22 21.00 -8.84
N LYS A 127 18.44 21.20 -8.35
CA LYS A 127 19.58 21.61 -9.15
C LYS A 127 20.43 20.39 -9.48
N ILE A 128 20.57 20.13 -10.77
CA ILE A 128 21.42 19.07 -11.31
C ILE A 128 22.62 19.78 -11.95
N ALA A 129 23.81 19.52 -11.44
CA ALA A 129 25.02 20.25 -11.84
C ALA A 129 26.18 19.30 -12.16
N THR A 130 26.94 19.67 -13.19
CA THR A 130 28.29 19.17 -13.45
C THR A 130 29.30 20.19 -12.93
N SER A 131 30.59 19.99 -13.22
CA SER A 131 31.63 21.00 -12.92
C SER A 131 31.50 22.29 -13.73
N SER A 132 30.75 22.30 -14.84
CA SER A 132 30.70 23.42 -15.80
C SER A 132 29.29 23.93 -16.07
N GLU A 133 28.26 23.12 -15.88
CA GLU A 133 26.90 23.43 -16.26
C GLU A 133 25.92 23.04 -15.15
N SER A 134 24.75 23.68 -15.12
CA SER A 134 23.67 23.27 -14.22
C SER A 134 22.31 23.52 -14.83
N LYS A 135 21.34 22.70 -14.42
CA LYS A 135 19.93 22.81 -14.79
C LYS A 135 19.06 22.64 -13.57
N ASN A 136 18.02 23.45 -13.51
CA ASN A 136 16.99 23.33 -12.49
C ASN A 136 15.78 22.59 -13.06
N VAL A 137 15.20 21.72 -12.25
CA VAL A 137 13.98 21.00 -12.57
C VAL A 137 13.03 21.12 -11.38
N ASP A 138 11.85 21.65 -11.65
CA ASP A 138 10.80 21.81 -10.65
C ASP A 138 9.97 20.53 -10.57
N VAL A 139 9.84 19.98 -9.37
CA VAL A 139 9.04 18.78 -9.11
C VAL A 139 7.99 19.10 -8.05
N ASN A 140 6.73 18.91 -8.42
CA ASN A 140 5.63 19.00 -7.46
C ASN A 140 5.54 17.72 -6.64
N VAL A 141 5.68 17.85 -5.32
CA VAL A 141 5.59 16.76 -4.36
C VAL A 141 4.44 17.02 -3.39
N ASN A 142 3.85 15.96 -2.87
CA ASN A 142 2.76 16.04 -1.91
C ASN A 142 3.23 15.48 -0.57
N LEU A 143 3.07 16.26 0.49
CA LEU A 143 3.13 15.77 1.84
C LEU A 143 1.74 15.34 2.29
N ILE A 144 1.61 14.16 2.89
CA ILE A 144 0.32 13.60 3.30
C ILE A 144 0.39 13.18 4.76
N LYS A 145 -0.52 13.70 5.59
CA LYS A 145 -0.77 13.14 6.91
C LYS A 145 -1.50 11.81 6.74
N ALA A 146 -0.84 10.72 7.16
CA ALA A 146 -1.39 9.40 7.03
C ALA A 146 -2.64 9.22 7.90
N LYS A 147 -3.67 8.56 7.38
CA LYS A 147 -4.63 7.84 8.23
C LYS A 147 -3.99 6.54 8.67
N VAL A 148 -3.81 6.35 9.98
CA VAL A 148 -3.28 5.10 10.52
C VAL A 148 -4.40 4.07 10.62
N ILE A 149 -4.22 2.93 9.96
CA ILE A 149 -5.03 1.73 10.10
C ILE A 149 -4.46 0.94 11.28
N THR A 150 -5.28 0.76 12.30
CA THR A 150 -4.90 0.14 13.57
C THR A 150 -5.07 -1.36 13.55
N LYS A 151 -4.35 -2.05 14.44
CA LYS A 151 -4.53 -3.47 14.72
C LYS A 151 -5.99 -3.80 15.05
N ALA A 152 -6.61 -2.99 15.91
CA ALA A 152 -7.99 -3.18 16.33
C ALA A 152 -8.98 -3.08 15.16
N GLU A 153 -8.79 -2.13 14.23
CA GLU A 153 -9.63 -2.03 13.02
C GLU A 153 -9.51 -3.26 12.13
N VAL A 154 -8.29 -3.77 11.91
CA VAL A 154 -8.07 -4.99 11.11
C VAL A 154 -8.66 -6.21 11.80
N GLU A 155 -8.49 -6.36 13.12
CA GLU A 155 -9.09 -7.45 13.88
C GLU A 155 -10.62 -7.40 13.85
N ALA A 156 -11.22 -6.23 14.06
CA ALA A 156 -12.66 -6.04 13.99
C ALA A 156 -13.22 -6.34 12.60
N MET A 157 -12.51 -5.94 11.54
CA MET A 157 -12.83 -6.30 10.17
C MET A 157 -12.80 -7.83 9.98
N MET A 158 -11.69 -8.48 10.36
CA MET A 158 -11.53 -9.93 10.16
C MET A 158 -12.54 -10.76 10.95
N LYS A 159 -13.01 -10.31 12.12
CA LYS A 159 -14.11 -10.95 12.86
C LYS A 159 -15.44 -10.97 12.11
N LYS A 160 -15.62 -10.10 11.10
CA LYS A 160 -16.83 -10.03 10.27
C LYS A 160 -16.73 -10.85 8.99
N ILE A 161 -15.59 -11.53 8.76
CA ILE A 161 -15.38 -12.30 7.55
C ILE A 161 -16.49 -13.34 7.34
N THR A 162 -16.94 -13.47 6.11
CA THR A 162 -17.91 -14.48 5.67
C THR A 162 -17.65 -14.77 4.21
N THR A 163 -17.87 -15.99 3.77
CA THR A 163 -17.78 -16.36 2.34
C THR A 163 -19.18 -16.31 1.70
N ASP A 164 -19.29 -15.79 0.48
CA ASP A 164 -20.57 -15.63 -0.24
C ASP A 164 -21.35 -16.94 -0.42
N LYS A 165 -22.68 -16.81 -0.45
CA LYS A 165 -23.71 -17.87 -0.58
C LYS A 165 -23.59 -18.81 -1.79
N GLY A 166 -22.58 -18.67 -2.65
CA GLY A 166 -22.42 -19.50 -3.85
C GLY A 166 -22.33 -21.01 -3.57
N LEU A 167 -22.07 -21.41 -2.33
CA LEU A 167 -21.98 -22.80 -1.87
C LEU A 167 -22.43 -22.94 -0.39
N MET A 168 -23.73 -23.17 -0.13
CA MET A 168 -24.26 -23.99 1.00
C MET A 168 -23.91 -23.64 2.49
N GLY A 169 -24.93 -23.26 3.28
CA GLY A 169 -25.05 -23.75 4.68
C GLY A 169 -25.22 -22.74 5.83
N SER A 170 -24.47 -21.64 5.89
CA SER A 170 -24.72 -20.57 6.88
C SER A 170 -23.96 -19.31 6.51
N SER A 171 -24.64 -18.16 6.51
CA SER A 171 -24.07 -16.82 6.33
C SER A 171 -24.00 -16.11 7.68
N SER A 172 -23.28 -16.70 8.63
CA SER A 172 -23.02 -16.06 9.93
C SER A 172 -21.71 -15.30 9.83
N ALA A 173 -21.74 -14.01 10.18
CA ALA A 173 -20.53 -13.21 10.28
C ALA A 173 -19.51 -13.90 11.20
N GLY A 174 -18.25 -13.93 10.78
CA GLY A 174 -17.18 -14.59 11.51
C GLY A 174 -17.06 -16.09 11.24
N VAL A 175 -17.79 -16.65 10.27
CA VAL A 175 -17.63 -18.05 9.87
C VAL A 175 -17.16 -18.13 8.41
N VAL A 176 -16.07 -18.87 8.21
CA VAL A 176 -15.52 -19.17 6.88
C VAL A 176 -15.81 -20.62 6.54
N SER A 177 -16.41 -20.88 5.38
CA SER A 177 -16.71 -22.21 4.88
C SER A 177 -15.80 -22.57 3.71
N ILE A 178 -15.07 -23.67 3.80
CA ILE A 178 -14.21 -24.21 2.73
C ILE A 178 -14.82 -25.49 2.18
N ASN A 179 -14.92 -25.63 0.85
CA ASN A 179 -15.49 -26.81 0.20
C ASN A 179 -14.40 -27.86 -0.12
N GLY A 180 -14.68 -29.12 0.21
CA GLY A 180 -13.87 -30.28 -0.11
C GLY A 180 -14.70 -31.38 -0.79
N GLY A 181 -14.95 -31.25 -2.09
CA GLY A 181 -15.63 -32.29 -2.88
C GLY A 181 -17.07 -32.54 -2.44
N GLY A 182 -17.86 -31.48 -2.27
CA GLY A 182 -19.27 -31.54 -1.85
C GLY A 182 -19.49 -31.58 -0.34
N ASN A 183 -18.41 -31.50 0.45
CA ASN A 183 -18.43 -31.33 1.91
C ASN A 183 -17.87 -29.98 2.31
N TYR A 184 -18.05 -29.59 3.57
CA TYR A 184 -17.66 -28.27 4.06
C TYR A 184 -16.84 -28.39 5.35
N ALA A 185 -15.92 -27.47 5.53
CA ALA A 185 -15.24 -27.23 6.79
C ALA A 185 -15.49 -25.78 7.19
N ASN A 186 -16.12 -25.59 8.35
CA ASN A 186 -16.46 -24.27 8.88
C ASN A 186 -15.46 -23.86 9.94
N PHE A 187 -14.86 -22.69 9.80
CA PHE A 187 -13.86 -22.14 10.69
C PHE A 187 -14.39 -20.88 11.36
N ASP A 188 -14.21 -20.77 12.67
CA ASP A 188 -14.63 -19.61 13.45
C ASP A 188 -13.52 -18.55 13.51
N PHE A 189 -13.88 -17.33 13.15
CA PHE A 189 -13.07 -16.11 13.15
C PHE A 189 -13.61 -15.07 14.14
N SER A 190 -14.69 -15.36 14.89
CA SER A 190 -15.26 -14.42 15.88
C SER A 190 -14.25 -14.02 16.97
N SER A 191 -13.28 -14.88 17.27
CA SER A 191 -12.18 -14.66 18.20
C SER A 191 -10.90 -14.13 17.55
N PHE A 192 -10.94 -13.70 16.29
CA PHE A 192 -9.76 -13.30 15.54
C PHE A 192 -8.95 -12.21 16.25
N THR A 193 -7.67 -12.50 16.47
CA THR A 193 -6.67 -11.58 17.01
C THR A 193 -5.36 -11.82 16.27
N ILE A 194 -4.61 -10.75 15.96
CA ILE A 194 -3.34 -10.84 15.25
C ILE A 194 -2.25 -11.11 16.27
N GLY A 195 -1.77 -12.36 16.30
CA GLY A 195 -0.61 -12.77 17.08
C GLY A 195 0.73 -12.34 16.47
N SER A 196 1.76 -12.25 17.31
CA SER A 196 3.13 -11.90 16.90
C SER A 196 3.91 -13.05 16.25
N GLY A 197 3.42 -14.29 16.35
CA GLY A 197 4.05 -15.46 15.76
C GLY A 197 3.59 -15.77 14.34
N THR A 198 4.19 -16.80 13.75
CA THR A 198 3.72 -17.41 12.50
C THR A 198 3.16 -18.80 12.80
N PRO A 199 1.92 -19.12 12.40
CA PRO A 199 0.89 -18.21 11.87
C PRO A 199 0.44 -17.11 12.84
N ASN A 200 -0.08 -15.99 12.32
CA ASN A 200 -0.62 -14.88 13.12
C ASN A 200 -1.96 -15.24 13.75
N PHE A 201 -2.78 -16.02 13.06
CA PHE A 201 -4.07 -16.52 13.55
C PHE A 201 -4.23 -18.01 13.26
N ARG A 202 -4.90 -18.73 14.16
CA ARG A 202 -5.23 -20.15 14.01
C ARG A 202 -6.71 -20.35 14.25
N SER A 203 -7.34 -21.14 13.39
CA SER A 203 -8.70 -21.61 13.59
C SER A 203 -8.76 -23.11 13.35
N THR A 204 -9.51 -23.81 14.19
CA THR A 204 -9.84 -25.23 14.01
C THR A 204 -11.28 -25.32 13.56
N VAL A 205 -11.60 -26.31 12.74
CA VAL A 205 -12.97 -26.54 12.28
C VAL A 205 -13.93 -26.66 13.48
N VAL A 206 -15.09 -25.99 13.42
CA VAL A 206 -16.06 -25.90 14.53
C VAL A 206 -17.40 -26.61 14.27
N SER A 207 -17.70 -27.06 13.04
CA SER A 207 -18.98 -27.75 12.77
C SER A 207 -18.96 -28.83 11.65
N SER A 208 -20.08 -29.54 11.54
CA SER A 208 -20.23 -31.00 11.41
C SER A 208 -20.20 -31.62 10.00
N THR A 209 -19.51 -31.02 9.04
CA THR A 209 -19.39 -31.61 7.67
C THR A 209 -17.96 -31.95 7.27
N ASP A 210 -17.01 -31.83 8.21
CA ASP A 210 -15.67 -32.39 8.06
C ASP A 210 -15.70 -33.90 8.28
N ILE A 211 -15.66 -34.65 7.18
CA ILE A 211 -15.80 -36.11 7.15
C ILE A 211 -14.43 -36.77 6.96
N ALA A 212 -14.21 -37.87 7.67
CA ALA A 212 -13.00 -38.67 7.57
C ALA A 212 -12.70 -39.10 6.12
N GLY A 213 -11.44 -38.94 5.70
CA GLY A 213 -10.97 -39.34 4.37
C GLY A 213 -11.35 -38.37 3.24
N LYS A 214 -11.98 -37.23 3.55
CA LYS A 214 -12.19 -36.16 2.56
C LYS A 214 -10.96 -35.27 2.43
N SER A 215 -10.71 -34.86 1.20
CA SER A 215 -9.62 -33.95 0.82
C SER A 215 -10.17 -32.56 0.55
N TYR A 216 -9.54 -31.56 1.14
CA TYR A 216 -9.83 -30.15 0.94
C TYR A 216 -8.69 -29.54 0.13
N SER A 217 -9.00 -29.04 -1.06
CA SER A 217 -7.95 -28.45 -1.89
C SER A 217 -7.55 -27.08 -1.34
N ALA A 218 -6.25 -26.86 -1.27
CA ALA A 218 -5.67 -25.56 -1.06
C ALA A 218 -5.42 -24.82 -2.40
N ALA A 219 -5.74 -25.41 -3.56
CA ALA A 219 -5.51 -24.78 -4.86
C ALA A 219 -6.27 -23.46 -5.02
N ASN A 220 -5.88 -22.64 -6.00
CA ASN A 220 -6.53 -21.36 -6.31
C ASN A 220 -7.87 -21.55 -7.02
N SER A 221 -8.94 -21.70 -6.23
CA SER A 221 -10.32 -21.74 -6.72
C SER A 221 -11.24 -20.89 -5.85
N SER A 222 -12.41 -20.52 -6.38
CA SER A 222 -13.48 -19.83 -5.64
C SER A 222 -14.04 -20.64 -4.46
N ALA A 223 -13.76 -21.94 -4.40
CA ALA A 223 -14.24 -22.88 -3.39
C ALA A 223 -13.23 -23.12 -2.24
N THR A 224 -12.07 -22.47 -2.28
CA THR A 224 -10.90 -22.74 -1.42
C THR A 224 -10.32 -21.41 -0.88
N ILE A 225 -9.09 -21.02 -1.21
CA ILE A 225 -8.41 -19.81 -0.69
C ILE A 225 -8.67 -18.58 -1.55
N GLY A 226 -8.79 -18.75 -2.87
CA GLY A 226 -9.21 -17.68 -3.77
C GLY A 226 -10.59 -17.16 -3.36
N GLY A 227 -11.44 -18.04 -2.85
CA GLY A 227 -12.69 -17.68 -2.17
C GLY A 227 -12.47 -16.86 -0.90
N LEU A 228 -11.50 -17.20 -0.05
CA LEU A 228 -11.22 -16.48 1.20
C LEU A 228 -10.72 -15.04 0.97
N SER A 229 -9.82 -14.82 0.01
CA SER A 229 -9.37 -13.47 -0.35
C SER A 229 -10.47 -12.68 -1.09
N THR A 230 -10.96 -13.18 -2.23
CA THR A 230 -11.83 -12.41 -3.14
C THR A 230 -13.30 -12.37 -2.73
N SER A 231 -13.79 -13.42 -2.08
CA SER A 231 -15.19 -13.54 -1.64
C SER A 231 -15.37 -13.50 -0.12
N GLY A 232 -14.27 -13.57 0.64
CA GLY A 232 -14.24 -13.38 2.08
C GLY A 232 -13.79 -11.97 2.43
N ILE A 233 -12.47 -11.79 2.58
CA ILE A 233 -11.85 -10.56 3.11
C ILE A 233 -12.26 -9.33 2.28
N GLN A 234 -12.11 -9.37 0.96
CA GLN A 234 -12.36 -8.21 0.10
C GLN A 234 -13.85 -7.82 -0.01
N LYS A 235 -14.77 -8.70 0.40
CA LYS A 235 -16.22 -8.41 0.44
C LYS A 235 -16.68 -7.77 1.75
N ILE A 236 -15.84 -7.78 2.79
CA ILE A 236 -16.15 -7.10 4.04
C ILE A 236 -16.23 -5.60 3.76
N ALA A 237 -17.33 -4.95 4.15
CA ALA A 237 -17.51 -3.51 3.93
C ALA A 237 -16.35 -2.68 4.53
N ASP A 238 -15.90 -3.07 5.73
CA ASP A 238 -14.76 -2.45 6.42
C ASP A 238 -13.46 -2.58 5.62
N TYR A 239 -13.26 -3.67 4.85
CA TYR A 239 -12.09 -3.80 3.98
C TYR A 239 -12.04 -2.65 2.97
N ARG A 240 -13.19 -2.28 2.39
CA ARG A 240 -13.27 -1.16 1.45
C ARG A 240 -12.97 0.17 2.11
N THR A 241 -13.40 0.34 3.35
CA THR A 241 -13.13 1.55 4.14
C THR A 241 -11.66 1.69 4.52
N LEU A 242 -11.00 0.58 4.87
CA LEU A 242 -9.61 0.56 5.34
C LEU A 242 -8.62 0.49 4.18
N PHE A 243 -8.80 -0.45 3.26
CA PHE A 243 -7.87 -0.82 2.19
C PHE A 243 -8.38 -0.46 0.78
N GLY A 244 -9.54 0.17 0.66
CA GLY A 244 -10.09 0.59 -0.63
C GLY A 244 -10.48 -0.61 -1.52
N TYR A 245 -10.29 -0.44 -2.83
CA TYR A 245 -10.54 -1.49 -3.84
C TYR A 245 -9.28 -2.31 -4.15
N SER A 246 -8.23 -2.17 -3.34
CA SER A 246 -6.95 -2.81 -3.60
C SER A 246 -7.06 -4.34 -3.56
N SER A 247 -6.34 -5.01 -4.46
CA SER A 247 -6.26 -6.47 -4.44
C SER A 247 -5.50 -6.96 -3.20
N ILE A 248 -5.85 -8.16 -2.72
CA ILE A 248 -5.02 -8.90 -1.76
C ILE A 248 -4.23 -9.93 -2.56
N ASP A 249 -2.91 -9.85 -2.48
CA ASP A 249 -2.07 -10.92 -3.03
C ASP A 249 -1.99 -12.03 -1.98
N TRP A 250 -1.99 -13.29 -2.41
CA TRP A 250 -2.03 -14.39 -1.46
C TRP A 250 -1.33 -15.63 -1.97
N SER A 251 -0.89 -16.48 -1.04
CA SER A 251 -0.22 -17.74 -1.34
C SER A 251 -0.42 -18.78 -0.24
N ILE A 252 -0.13 -20.05 -0.58
CA ILE A 252 -0.05 -21.15 0.39
C ILE A 252 1.39 -21.22 0.88
N GLN A 253 1.58 -21.21 2.18
CA GLN A 253 2.92 -21.34 2.79
C GLN A 253 3.26 -22.81 3.03
N VAL A 254 2.38 -23.51 3.77
CA VAL A 254 2.68 -24.86 4.26
C VAL A 254 1.39 -25.68 4.35
N ILE A 255 1.44 -26.90 3.83
CA ILE A 255 0.46 -27.96 4.13
C ILE A 255 1.17 -29.01 4.97
N SER A 256 0.62 -29.33 6.14
CA SER A 256 1.14 -30.35 7.04
C SER A 256 0.00 -31.17 7.63
N GLY A 257 -0.32 -32.29 6.97
CA GLY A 257 -1.43 -33.16 7.33
C GLY A 257 -2.77 -32.42 7.35
N LYS A 258 -3.29 -32.18 8.56
CA LYS A 258 -4.58 -31.51 8.77
C LYS A 258 -4.49 -29.98 8.83
N LYS A 259 -3.27 -29.42 8.75
CA LYS A 259 -3.03 -27.98 8.84
C LYS A 259 -2.68 -27.40 7.48
N CYS A 260 -3.23 -26.23 7.18
CA CYS A 260 -2.81 -25.43 6.04
C CYS A 260 -2.68 -23.97 6.44
N THR A 261 -1.54 -23.37 6.13
CA THR A 261 -1.22 -21.97 6.43
C THR A 261 -1.27 -21.14 5.16
N PHE A 262 -2.11 -20.12 5.19
CA PHE A 262 -2.30 -19.14 4.13
C PHE A 262 -1.62 -17.83 4.47
N TYR A 263 -1.36 -17.06 3.44
CA TYR A 263 -0.66 -15.80 3.53
C TYR A 263 -1.38 -14.76 2.69
N PHE A 264 -1.71 -13.61 3.28
CA PHE A 264 -2.44 -12.52 2.64
C PHE A 264 -1.67 -11.22 2.74
N ILE A 265 -1.20 -10.68 1.61
CA ILE A 265 -0.52 -9.38 1.52
C ILE A 265 -1.56 -8.31 1.22
N PHE A 266 -1.73 -7.40 2.17
CA PHE A 266 -2.65 -6.27 2.06
C PHE A 266 -1.95 -5.10 1.37
N LYS A 267 -2.60 -4.54 0.35
CA LYS A 267 -2.13 -3.33 -0.33
C LYS A 267 -2.67 -2.10 0.41
N VAL A 268 -1.76 -1.31 0.97
CA VAL A 268 -2.11 -0.11 1.73
C VAL A 268 -2.41 1.04 0.76
N PRO A 269 -3.59 1.67 0.83
CA PRO A 269 -3.92 2.79 -0.05
C PRO A 269 -3.00 3.99 0.15
N SER A 270 -2.84 4.81 -0.89
CA SER A 270 -2.14 6.10 -0.76
C SER A 270 -2.74 6.95 0.37
N GLY A 271 -1.87 7.63 1.12
CA GLY A 271 -2.24 8.42 2.30
C GLY A 271 -2.69 7.60 3.52
N CYS A 272 -2.58 6.27 3.50
CA CYS A 272 -2.79 5.42 4.66
C CYS A 272 -1.46 4.83 5.14
N ALA A 273 -1.41 4.49 6.42
CA ALA A 273 -0.30 3.78 7.03
C ALA A 273 -0.80 2.65 7.91
N LEU A 274 -0.01 1.60 8.10
CA LEU A 274 -0.28 0.57 9.10
C LEU A 274 0.38 0.92 10.42
N GLU A 275 -0.36 0.70 11.52
CA GLU A 275 0.23 0.67 12.86
C GLU A 275 1.43 -0.29 12.90
N SER A 276 2.50 0.07 13.60
CA SER A 276 3.77 -0.66 13.64
C SER A 276 3.60 -2.15 13.99
N SER A 277 2.67 -2.47 14.89
CA SER A 277 2.39 -3.84 15.34
C SER A 277 1.81 -4.76 14.25
N ILE A 278 1.36 -4.20 13.13
CA ILE A 278 0.74 -4.94 12.01
C ILE A 278 1.35 -4.58 10.64
N GLN A 279 2.44 -3.81 10.58
CA GLN A 279 3.07 -3.45 9.30
C GLN A 279 3.47 -4.66 8.45
N HIS A 280 3.73 -5.80 9.08
CA HIS A 280 4.06 -7.04 8.40
C HIS A 280 2.95 -7.49 7.43
N ILE A 281 1.67 -7.18 7.67
CA ILE A 281 0.59 -7.65 6.79
C ILE A 281 0.67 -7.10 5.36
N ALA A 282 1.38 -5.99 5.14
CA ALA A 282 1.60 -5.40 3.81
C ALA A 282 2.94 -5.80 3.17
N THR A 283 3.84 -6.43 3.91
CA THR A 283 5.17 -6.84 3.43
C THR A 283 5.31 -8.34 3.47
N THR A 284 5.28 -8.89 4.68
CA THR A 284 5.39 -10.30 4.98
C THR A 284 4.05 -10.96 5.31
N GLY A 285 2.92 -10.38 4.90
CA GLY A 285 1.58 -10.96 4.91
C GLY A 285 0.97 -11.30 6.29
N LEU A 286 -0.37 -11.30 6.32
CA LEU A 286 -1.14 -11.88 7.40
C LEU A 286 -1.21 -13.39 7.21
N THR A 287 -0.75 -14.15 8.20
CA THR A 287 -0.76 -15.63 8.16
C THR A 287 -1.91 -16.23 8.95
N ILE A 288 -2.69 -17.09 8.29
CA ILE A 288 -3.85 -17.76 8.87
C ILE A 288 -3.69 -19.27 8.69
N GLU A 289 -3.66 -20.04 9.78
CA GLU A 289 -3.67 -21.49 9.75
C GLU A 289 -5.06 -22.04 10.04
N LEU A 290 -5.54 -22.87 9.14
CA LEU A 290 -6.79 -23.60 9.27
C LEU A 290 -6.49 -25.08 9.52
N THR A 291 -7.06 -25.62 10.61
CA THR A 291 -6.87 -27.01 11.02
C THR A 291 -8.16 -27.81 10.86
N LEU A 292 -8.12 -28.83 10.01
CA LEU A 292 -9.17 -29.84 9.88
C LEU A 292 -9.10 -30.82 11.06
N VAL A 293 -10.22 -31.45 11.41
CA VAL A 293 -10.29 -32.48 12.47
C VAL A 293 -10.31 -33.88 11.86
N ASN A 294 -11.06 -34.10 10.77
CA ASN A 294 -11.26 -35.41 10.16
C ASN A 294 -10.73 -35.52 8.72
N GLY A 295 -10.60 -34.42 7.99
CA GLY A 295 -10.07 -34.38 6.62
C GLY A 295 -8.56 -34.17 6.51
N SER A 296 -8.09 -34.01 5.27
CA SER A 296 -6.72 -33.62 4.93
C SER A 296 -6.68 -32.51 3.88
N TRP A 297 -5.65 -31.68 3.94
CA TRP A 297 -5.40 -30.70 2.89
C TRP A 297 -4.64 -31.32 1.72
N THR A 298 -4.98 -30.93 0.50
CA THR A 298 -4.23 -31.25 -0.72
C THR A 298 -3.81 -29.97 -1.43
N LYS A 299 -2.77 -30.04 -2.26
CA LYS A 299 -2.40 -28.91 -3.12
C LYS A 299 -3.46 -28.64 -4.19
#